data_AF-A0A963U6M5-F1
#
_entry.id   AF-A0A963U6M5-F1
#
_cell.length_a   1.000
_cell.length_b   1.000
_cell.length_c   1.000
_cell.angle_alpha   90.00
_cell.angle_beta   90.00
_cell.angle_gamma   90.00
#
_symmetry.space_group_name_H-M   'P 1'
#
loop_
_entity.id
_entity.type
_entity.pdbx_description
1 polymer ?
#
loop_
_entity_poly.entity_id
_entity_poly.type
_entity_poly.pdbx_seq_one_letter_code
_entity_poly.pdbx_strand_id
1 'polypeptide(L)'
;MSLWDDLGYHHAAHADRPILSLFEGADRARHFSIRADGLLFDYSKTGIDAHARDLLIRLAEGAGVAQRREAMFSGAKINETEGRAVLHTALRSPEGRVTVDGRDVMPEVRATRARCEAFARDLRDGRFTGQGGRITDVVNIGIGGSDLGPAMAATALSPYADGPRAHFVSNVDGAHVHDVLAPLNPETTLVIVASKTFTTIET
;
A
#
# COMPACT_ATOMS: atom_id res chain seq x y z
N MET A 1 11.07 9.45 35.34
CA MET A 1 10.25 8.33 34.84
C MET A 1 9.83 8.69 33.44
N SER A 2 10.11 7.85 32.46
CA SER A 2 9.80 8.11 31.05
C SER A 2 8.36 7.68 30.71
N LEU A 3 7.80 8.21 29.62
CA LEU A 3 6.49 7.74 29.11
C LEU A 3 6.46 6.24 28.82
N TRP A 4 7.62 5.66 28.50
CA TRP A 4 7.78 4.23 28.30
C TRP A 4 7.66 3.45 29.62
N ASP A 5 8.25 3.98 30.70
CA ASP A 5 8.13 3.38 32.03
C ASP A 5 6.68 3.44 32.53
N ASP A 6 5.99 4.56 32.32
CA ASP A 6 4.57 4.72 32.70
C ASP A 6 3.68 3.66 32.03
N LEU A 7 3.90 3.39 30.73
CA LEU A 7 3.24 2.30 30.01
C LEU A 7 3.58 0.92 30.57
N GLY A 8 4.85 0.70 30.93
CA GLY A 8 5.31 -0.53 31.55
C GLY A 8 4.64 -0.80 32.90
N TYR A 9 4.53 0.23 33.75
CA TYR A 9 3.84 0.14 35.03
C TYR A 9 2.34 -0.10 34.85
N HIS A 10 1.69 0.61 33.93
CA HIS A 10 0.27 0.40 33.64
C HIS A 10 0.00 -1.01 33.12
N HIS A 11 0.86 -1.52 32.24
CA HIS A 11 0.77 -2.89 31.76
C HIS A 11 0.92 -3.90 32.91
N ALA A 12 1.94 -3.76 33.74
CA ALA A 12 2.19 -4.66 34.87
C ALA A 12 1.01 -4.69 35.86
N ALA A 13 0.38 -3.53 36.13
CA ALA A 13 -0.77 -3.42 37.01
C ALA A 13 -2.05 -4.08 36.45
N HIS A 14 -2.12 -4.32 35.14
CA HIS A 14 -3.30 -4.85 34.44
C HIS A 14 -3.02 -6.07 33.57
N ALA A 15 -1.88 -6.74 33.76
CA ALA A 15 -1.43 -7.82 32.89
C ALA A 15 -2.43 -8.99 32.82
N ASP A 16 -3.06 -9.31 33.96
CA ASP A 16 -4.01 -10.43 34.08
C ASP A 16 -5.47 -10.02 33.85
N ARG A 17 -5.74 -8.74 33.50
CA ARG A 17 -7.10 -8.26 33.30
C ARG A 17 -7.72 -8.89 32.03
N PRO A 18 -8.84 -9.64 32.14
CA PRO A 18 -9.51 -10.16 30.96
C PRO A 18 -10.08 -9.04 30.09
N ILE A 19 -9.92 -9.11 28.76
CA ILE A 19 -10.49 -8.12 27.84
C ILE A 19 -12.01 -7.96 28.05
N LEU A 20 -12.71 -9.05 28.38
CA LEU A 20 -14.16 -9.04 28.63
C LEU A 20 -14.57 -8.11 29.78
N SER A 21 -13.73 -7.97 30.82
CA SER A 21 -14.03 -7.06 31.94
C SER A 21 -14.13 -5.60 31.48
N LEU A 22 -13.43 -5.23 30.41
CA LEU A 22 -13.51 -3.88 29.86
C LEU A 22 -14.87 -3.59 29.20
N PHE A 23 -15.64 -4.62 28.86
CA PHE A 23 -16.99 -4.52 28.29
C PHE A 23 -18.10 -4.50 29.34
N GLU A 24 -17.78 -4.58 30.64
CA GLU A 24 -18.77 -4.48 31.72
C GLU A 24 -19.40 -3.07 31.79
N GLY A 25 -18.69 -2.05 31.35
CA GLY A 25 -19.22 -0.70 31.17
C GLY A 25 -19.96 -0.51 29.84
N ALA A 26 -20.90 0.42 29.80
CA ALA A 26 -21.61 0.76 28.56
C ALA A 26 -20.67 1.39 27.51
N ASP A 27 -20.98 1.18 26.22
CA ASP A 27 -20.41 1.90 25.09
C ASP A 27 -18.89 1.74 24.83
N ARG A 28 -18.23 0.66 25.31
CA ARG A 28 -16.81 0.41 24.98
C ARG A 28 -16.54 0.42 23.48
N ALA A 29 -17.33 -0.32 22.69
CA ALA A 29 -17.16 -0.37 21.23
C ALA A 29 -17.24 1.02 20.60
N ARG A 30 -18.13 1.88 21.08
CA ARG A 30 -18.30 3.25 20.59
C ARG A 30 -17.09 4.13 20.93
N HIS A 31 -16.55 4.03 22.14
CA HIS A 31 -15.41 4.84 22.58
C HIS A 31 -14.05 4.37 22.04
N PHE A 32 -13.96 3.11 21.61
CA PHE A 32 -12.76 2.47 21.06
C PHE A 32 -12.95 2.09 19.58
N SER A 33 -13.71 2.91 18.86
CA SER A 33 -13.82 2.82 17.41
C SER A 33 -13.73 4.20 16.78
N ILE A 34 -13.13 4.26 15.60
CA ILE A 34 -13.06 5.46 14.78
C ILE A 34 -13.67 5.15 13.41
N ARG A 35 -14.49 6.06 12.89
CA ARG A 35 -15.01 6.01 11.51
C ARG A 35 -14.34 7.11 10.70
N ALA A 36 -13.74 6.74 9.58
CA ALA A 36 -13.15 7.66 8.63
C ALA A 36 -13.18 7.04 7.23
N ASP A 37 -13.49 7.83 6.20
CA ASP A 37 -13.44 7.41 4.79
C ASP A 37 -14.17 6.09 4.48
N GLY A 38 -15.33 5.87 5.10
CA GLY A 38 -16.12 4.64 4.93
C GLY A 38 -15.57 3.41 5.67
N LEU A 39 -14.45 3.54 6.39
CA LEU A 39 -13.85 2.50 7.21
C LEU A 39 -14.25 2.65 8.68
N LEU A 40 -14.51 1.52 9.34
CA LEU A 40 -14.65 1.43 10.79
C LEU A 40 -13.41 0.72 11.35
N PHE A 41 -12.58 1.46 12.08
CA PHE A 41 -11.48 0.89 12.85
C PHE A 41 -11.96 0.67 14.28
N ASP A 42 -12.37 -0.57 14.60
CA ASP A 42 -12.75 -1.01 15.95
C ASP A 42 -11.56 -1.68 16.65
N TYR A 43 -11.03 -1.01 17.68
CA TYR A 43 -9.94 -1.50 18.52
C TYR A 43 -10.40 -1.80 19.96
N SER A 44 -11.72 -1.94 20.17
CA SER A 44 -12.32 -2.24 21.48
C SER A 44 -11.96 -3.63 22.00
N LYS A 45 -11.63 -4.58 21.12
CA LYS A 45 -11.29 -5.97 21.49
C LYS A 45 -9.80 -6.13 21.77
N THR A 46 -9.23 -5.15 22.47
CA THR A 46 -7.83 -5.12 22.91
C THR A 46 -7.77 -4.94 24.42
N GLY A 47 -6.61 -5.19 25.04
CA GLY A 47 -6.37 -4.92 26.47
C GLY A 47 -6.24 -3.43 26.83
N ILE A 48 -6.38 -2.54 25.85
CA ILE A 48 -6.22 -1.10 25.99
C ILE A 48 -7.47 -0.53 26.68
N ASP A 49 -7.29 0.10 27.84
CA ASP A 49 -8.29 0.95 28.48
C ASP A 49 -8.06 2.43 28.15
N ALA A 50 -8.86 3.33 28.74
CA ALA A 50 -8.78 4.75 28.45
C ALA A 50 -7.40 5.33 28.84
N HIS A 51 -6.86 4.91 29.98
CA HIS A 51 -5.57 5.39 30.46
C HIS A 51 -4.42 4.90 29.57
N ALA A 52 -4.41 3.62 29.20
CA ALA A 52 -3.45 3.04 28.27
C ALA A 52 -3.46 3.76 26.92
N ARG A 53 -4.65 4.05 26.38
CA ARG A 53 -4.80 4.80 25.13
C ARG A 53 -4.17 6.19 25.25
N ASP A 54 -4.46 6.91 26.32
CA ASP A 54 -3.95 8.27 26.51
C ASP A 54 -2.42 8.26 26.71
N LEU A 55 -1.86 7.27 27.40
CA LEU A 55 -0.42 7.05 27.51
C LEU A 55 0.23 6.74 26.16
N LEU A 56 -0.39 5.88 25.33
CA LEU A 56 0.09 5.56 23.98
C LEU A 56 0.08 6.78 23.05
N ILE A 57 -0.96 7.62 23.13
CA ILE A 57 -1.02 8.88 22.38
C ILE A 57 0.10 9.82 22.82
N ARG A 58 0.28 10.03 24.13
CA ARG A 58 1.37 10.85 24.67
C ARG A 58 2.74 10.32 24.26
N LEU A 59 2.94 8.99 24.22
CA LEU A 59 4.17 8.39 23.73
C LEU A 59 4.40 8.74 22.25
N ALA A 60 3.38 8.65 21.40
CA ALA A 60 3.48 9.01 19.99
C ALA A 60 3.78 10.52 19.78
N GLU A 61 3.17 11.38 20.60
CA GLU A 61 3.46 12.82 20.62
C GLU A 61 4.90 13.10 21.05
N GLY A 62 5.35 12.49 22.16
CA GLY A 62 6.71 12.62 22.67
C GLY A 62 7.79 12.05 21.72
N ALA A 63 7.45 11.03 20.94
CA ALA A 63 8.30 10.47 19.89
C ALA A 63 8.30 11.30 18.59
N GLY A 64 7.50 12.35 18.51
CA GLY A 64 7.46 13.25 17.35
C GLY A 64 6.86 12.63 16.09
N VAL A 65 5.91 11.70 16.23
CA VAL A 65 5.30 10.98 15.09
C VAL A 65 4.67 11.94 14.08
N ALA A 66 3.99 12.99 14.55
CA ALA A 66 3.37 13.99 13.69
C ALA A 66 4.41 14.78 12.86
N GLN A 67 5.55 15.12 13.46
CA GLN A 67 6.64 15.83 12.81
C GLN A 67 7.34 14.92 11.79
N ARG A 68 7.56 13.64 12.12
CA ARG A 68 8.11 12.64 11.18
C ARG A 68 7.15 12.40 10.01
N ARG A 69 5.84 12.39 10.26
CA ARG A 69 4.82 12.35 9.20
C ARG A 69 4.93 13.59 8.30
N GLU A 70 4.98 14.79 8.87
CA GLU A 70 5.11 16.02 8.08
C GLU A 70 6.40 16.04 7.23
N ALA A 71 7.52 15.56 7.79
CA ALA A 71 8.77 15.39 7.05
C ALA A 71 8.62 14.43 5.86
N MET A 72 7.84 13.34 6.00
CA MET A 72 7.51 12.45 4.88
C MET A 72 6.72 13.18 3.80
N PHE A 73 5.62 13.85 4.18
CA PHE A 73 4.72 14.51 3.22
C PHE A 73 5.37 15.68 2.48
N SER A 74 6.28 16.41 3.13
CA SER A 74 7.01 17.53 2.54
C SER A 74 8.16 17.12 1.61
N GLY A 75 8.56 15.85 1.60
CA GLY A 75 9.67 15.35 0.78
C GLY A 75 11.04 15.45 1.43
N ALA A 76 11.11 15.62 2.76
CA ALA A 76 12.37 15.54 3.47
C ALA A 76 13.01 14.15 3.32
N LYS A 77 14.34 14.10 3.38
CA LYS A 77 15.14 12.88 3.23
C LYS A 77 15.13 12.05 4.53
N ILE A 78 13.97 11.46 4.84
CA ILE A 78 13.75 10.66 6.06
C ILE A 78 14.25 9.23 5.95
N ASN A 79 14.59 8.75 4.75
CA ASN A 79 15.38 7.53 4.60
C ASN A 79 16.85 7.93 4.76
N GLU A 80 17.31 7.91 6.01
CA GLU A 80 18.59 8.46 6.43
C GLU A 80 19.78 7.67 5.87
N THR A 81 19.68 6.34 5.77
CA THR A 81 20.77 5.48 5.30
C THR A 81 21.01 5.58 3.80
N GLU A 82 19.96 5.81 3.00
CA GLU A 82 20.07 6.02 1.56
C GLU A 82 20.07 7.50 1.15
N GLY A 83 19.83 8.43 2.08
CA GLY A 83 19.71 9.86 1.80
C GLY A 83 18.55 10.20 0.88
N ARG A 84 17.39 9.54 1.02
CA ARG A 84 16.24 9.64 0.10
C ARG A 84 14.96 10.14 0.76
N ALA A 85 14.14 10.84 -0.03
CA ALA A 85 12.76 11.14 0.32
C ALA A 85 11.87 9.89 0.21
N VAL A 86 10.78 9.84 0.97
CA VAL A 86 9.81 8.72 0.96
C VAL A 86 8.43 9.26 0.60
N LEU A 87 8.03 9.12 -0.67
CA LEU A 87 6.92 9.88 -1.26
C LEU A 87 5.86 9.03 -1.99
N HIS A 88 5.59 7.82 -1.50
CA HIS A 88 4.45 7.03 -2.00
C HIS A 88 3.10 7.76 -1.81
N THR A 89 3.01 8.68 -0.86
CA THR A 89 1.84 9.56 -0.65
C THR A 89 1.60 10.51 -1.83
N ALA A 90 2.66 11.03 -2.46
CA ALA A 90 2.55 11.94 -3.61
C ALA A 90 1.87 11.27 -4.81
N LEU A 91 2.09 9.96 -5.00
CA LEU A 91 1.52 9.17 -6.10
C LEU A 91 -0.01 9.10 -6.09
N ARG A 92 -0.63 9.35 -4.92
CA ARG A 92 -2.09 9.33 -4.71
C ARG A 92 -2.67 10.68 -4.29
N SER A 93 -1.86 11.73 -4.23
CA SER A 93 -2.34 13.06 -3.86
C SER A 93 -3.17 13.67 -4.99
N PRO A 94 -4.41 14.13 -4.75
CA PRO A 94 -5.22 14.76 -5.79
C PRO A 94 -4.68 16.15 -6.18
N GLU A 95 -4.07 16.84 -5.23
CA GLU A 95 -3.62 18.21 -5.36
C GLU A 95 -2.34 18.48 -4.55
N GLY A 96 -1.88 19.72 -4.61
CA GLY A 96 -0.69 20.17 -3.89
C GLY A 96 0.60 20.09 -4.69
N ARG A 97 1.64 20.62 -4.05
CA ARG A 97 3.02 20.68 -4.53
C ARG A 97 3.88 19.87 -3.56
N VAL A 98 4.74 19.02 -4.09
CA VAL A 98 5.71 18.25 -3.30
C VAL A 98 7.08 18.50 -3.91
N THR A 99 7.99 19.08 -3.14
CA THR A 99 9.29 19.50 -3.66
C THR A 99 10.39 18.56 -3.19
N VAL A 100 11.16 18.00 -4.12
CA VAL A 100 12.34 17.18 -3.84
C VAL A 100 13.53 17.82 -4.54
N ASP A 101 14.62 18.06 -3.80
CA ASP A 101 15.84 18.69 -4.32
C ASP A 101 15.55 19.98 -5.14
N GLY A 102 14.63 20.80 -4.63
CA GLY A 102 14.23 22.08 -5.23
C GLY A 102 13.25 21.99 -6.41
N ARG A 103 12.80 20.78 -6.80
CA ARG A 103 11.88 20.56 -7.93
C ARG A 103 10.53 20.02 -7.47
N ASP A 104 9.44 20.60 -7.99
CA ASP A 104 8.11 20.03 -7.79
C ASP A 104 7.95 18.75 -8.63
N VAL A 105 7.65 17.63 -7.98
CA VAL A 105 7.52 16.31 -8.62
C VAL A 105 6.10 16.02 -9.09
N MET A 106 5.12 16.79 -8.62
CA MET A 106 3.70 16.51 -8.87
C MET A 106 3.28 16.58 -10.35
N PRO A 107 3.83 17.47 -11.21
CA PRO A 107 3.52 17.47 -12.64
C PRO A 107 3.86 16.15 -13.33
N GLU A 108 5.03 15.57 -13.05
CA GLU A 108 5.48 14.31 -13.65
C GLU A 108 4.64 13.12 -13.18
N VAL A 109 4.31 13.09 -11.88
CA VAL A 109 3.40 12.08 -11.31
C VAL A 109 2.05 12.10 -12.02
N ARG A 110 1.45 13.28 -12.19
CA ARG A 110 0.15 13.44 -12.87
C ARG A 110 0.24 13.05 -14.35
N ALA A 111 1.27 13.50 -15.05
CA ALA A 111 1.48 13.15 -16.46
C ALA A 111 1.64 11.63 -16.66
N THR A 112 2.39 10.97 -15.78
CA THR A 112 2.60 9.52 -15.83
C THR A 112 1.29 8.77 -15.53
N ARG A 113 0.55 9.19 -14.50
CA ARG A 113 -0.77 8.60 -14.20
C ARG A 113 -1.74 8.74 -15.36
N ALA A 114 -1.81 9.91 -16.00
CA ALA A 114 -2.67 10.15 -17.16
C ALA A 114 -2.28 9.26 -18.35
N ARG A 115 -0.98 9.06 -18.59
CA ARG A 115 -0.49 8.10 -19.61
C ARG A 115 -0.88 6.66 -19.30
N CYS A 116 -0.73 6.22 -18.05
CA CYS A 116 -1.13 4.88 -17.62
C CYS A 116 -2.64 4.68 -17.80
N GLU A 117 -3.46 5.67 -17.44
CA GLU A 117 -4.91 5.61 -17.62
C GLU A 117 -5.30 5.53 -19.10
N ALA A 118 -4.72 6.40 -19.94
CA ALA A 118 -4.97 6.40 -21.38
C ALA A 118 -4.61 5.05 -22.01
N PHE A 119 -3.42 4.51 -21.70
CA PHE A 119 -2.99 3.22 -22.21
C PHE A 119 -3.89 2.07 -21.74
N ALA A 120 -4.27 2.06 -20.45
CA ALA A 120 -5.16 1.04 -19.92
C ALA A 120 -6.58 1.12 -20.54
N ARG A 121 -7.03 2.32 -20.94
CA ARG A 121 -8.27 2.51 -21.69
C ARG A 121 -8.15 2.00 -23.12
N ASP A 122 -7.04 2.29 -23.80
CA ASP A 122 -6.77 1.78 -25.15
C ASP A 122 -6.73 0.26 -25.22
N LEU A 123 -6.19 -0.40 -24.18
CA LEU A 123 -6.23 -1.87 -24.05
C LEU A 123 -7.66 -2.39 -23.92
N ARG A 124 -8.48 -1.79 -23.05
CA ARG A 124 -9.88 -2.21 -22.84
C ARG A 124 -10.73 -2.01 -24.09
N ASP A 125 -10.59 -0.85 -24.73
CA ASP A 125 -11.31 -0.47 -25.94
C ASP A 125 -10.83 -1.26 -27.17
N GLY A 126 -9.72 -1.99 -27.07
CA GLY A 126 -9.11 -2.73 -28.19
C GLY A 126 -8.45 -1.82 -29.23
N ARG A 127 -8.17 -0.56 -28.89
CA ARG A 127 -7.40 0.38 -29.73
C ARG A 127 -5.93 -0.01 -29.79
N PHE A 128 -5.40 -0.55 -28.70
CA PHE A 128 -4.08 -1.16 -28.68
C PHE A 128 -4.21 -2.66 -29.00
N THR A 129 -3.53 -3.09 -30.06
CA THR A 129 -3.63 -4.47 -30.58
C THR A 129 -2.25 -5.13 -30.65
N GLY A 130 -2.21 -6.42 -30.35
CA GLY A 130 -1.10 -7.30 -30.70
C GLY A 130 -1.20 -7.77 -32.15
N GLN A 131 -0.33 -8.70 -32.55
CA GLN A 131 -0.33 -9.27 -33.91
C GLN A 131 -1.65 -10.00 -34.23
N GLY A 132 -2.30 -10.59 -33.22
CA GLY A 132 -3.57 -11.30 -33.33
C GLY A 132 -4.79 -10.42 -33.06
N GLY A 133 -4.62 -9.10 -32.98
CA GLY A 133 -5.70 -8.15 -32.71
C GLY A 133 -5.80 -7.76 -31.25
N ARG A 134 -7.02 -7.68 -30.70
CA ARG A 134 -7.28 -7.18 -29.35
C ARG A 134 -6.54 -7.99 -28.29
N ILE A 135 -5.89 -7.31 -27.35
CA ILE A 135 -5.22 -7.95 -26.21
C ILE A 135 -6.26 -8.61 -25.31
N THR A 136 -6.09 -9.89 -25.00
CA THR A 136 -6.98 -10.68 -24.12
C THR A 136 -6.34 -10.98 -22.77
N ASP A 137 -5.01 -10.99 -22.71
CA ASP A 137 -4.23 -11.36 -21.53
C ASP A 137 -3.09 -10.36 -21.30
N VAL A 138 -2.81 -10.07 -20.03
CA VAL A 138 -1.69 -9.25 -19.60
C VAL A 138 -0.89 -10.05 -18.58
N VAL A 139 0.41 -10.25 -18.83
CA VAL A 139 1.33 -10.93 -17.92
C VAL A 139 2.24 -9.90 -17.27
N ASN A 140 2.14 -9.73 -15.96
CA ASN A 140 3.09 -8.96 -15.16
C ASN A 140 4.25 -9.86 -14.74
N ILE A 141 5.49 -9.47 -15.08
CA ILE A 141 6.71 -10.12 -14.63
C ILE A 141 7.39 -9.19 -13.63
N GLY A 142 7.53 -9.63 -12.39
CA GLY A 142 8.18 -8.87 -11.33
C GLY A 142 8.20 -9.64 -10.03
N ILE A 143 9.06 -9.26 -9.09
CA ILE A 143 9.15 -9.90 -7.78
C ILE A 143 8.96 -8.89 -6.63
N GLY A 144 8.45 -9.39 -5.50
CA GLY A 144 8.27 -8.60 -4.28
C GLY A 144 7.31 -7.42 -4.48
N GLY A 145 7.78 -6.19 -4.27
CA GLY A 145 6.96 -4.99 -4.41
C GLY A 145 6.42 -4.76 -5.82
N SER A 146 7.09 -5.29 -6.85
CA SER A 146 6.64 -5.22 -8.25
C SER A 146 5.52 -6.20 -8.61
N ASP A 147 5.14 -7.09 -7.68
CA ASP A 147 4.18 -8.17 -7.93
C ASP A 147 3.08 -8.23 -6.87
N LEU A 148 3.44 -8.25 -5.59
CA LEU A 148 2.50 -8.44 -4.48
C LEU A 148 1.37 -7.41 -4.46
N GLY A 149 1.70 -6.13 -4.71
CA GLY A 149 0.71 -5.04 -4.76
C GLY A 149 -0.25 -5.19 -5.94
N PRO A 150 0.25 -5.27 -7.19
CA PRO A 150 -0.56 -5.56 -8.37
C PRO A 150 -1.44 -6.82 -8.25
N ALA A 151 -0.88 -7.94 -7.80
CA ALA A 151 -1.59 -9.22 -7.66
C ALA A 151 -2.72 -9.13 -6.62
N MET A 152 -2.44 -8.52 -5.46
CA MET A 152 -3.43 -8.29 -4.42
C MET A 152 -4.59 -7.41 -4.91
N ALA A 153 -4.27 -6.29 -5.58
CA ALA A 153 -5.29 -5.35 -6.06
C ALA A 153 -6.16 -5.97 -7.17
N ALA A 154 -5.56 -6.68 -8.13
CA ALA A 154 -6.28 -7.37 -9.19
C ALA A 154 -7.22 -8.45 -8.62
N THR A 155 -6.76 -9.21 -7.61
CA THR A 155 -7.58 -10.22 -6.94
C THR A 155 -8.75 -9.59 -6.17
N ALA A 156 -8.47 -8.59 -5.32
CA ALA A 156 -9.46 -7.95 -4.46
C ALA A 156 -10.54 -7.19 -5.26
N LEU A 157 -10.18 -6.63 -6.41
CA LEU A 157 -11.07 -5.85 -7.28
C LEU A 157 -11.59 -6.65 -8.48
N SER A 158 -11.37 -7.97 -8.53
CA SER A 158 -11.79 -8.82 -9.66
C SER A 158 -13.27 -8.70 -10.05
N PRO A 159 -14.25 -8.46 -9.15
CA PRO A 159 -15.65 -8.25 -9.56
C PRO A 159 -15.88 -6.98 -10.39
N TYR A 160 -14.94 -6.04 -10.37
CA TYR A 160 -15.00 -4.78 -11.12
C TYR A 160 -14.13 -4.80 -12.39
N ALA A 161 -13.49 -5.92 -12.71
CA ALA A 161 -12.61 -6.04 -13.86
C ALA A 161 -13.40 -6.12 -15.18
N ASP A 162 -13.01 -5.29 -16.15
CA ASP A 162 -13.67 -5.12 -17.45
C ASP A 162 -12.69 -5.18 -18.65
N GLY A 163 -11.46 -5.63 -18.39
CA GLY A 163 -10.35 -5.65 -19.35
C GLY A 163 -9.74 -7.03 -19.60
N PRO A 164 -8.53 -7.08 -20.18
CA PRO A 164 -7.75 -8.30 -20.33
C PRO A 164 -7.57 -9.03 -18.99
N ARG A 165 -7.45 -10.37 -19.04
CA ARG A 165 -7.12 -11.17 -17.85
C ARG A 165 -5.70 -10.87 -17.40
N ALA A 166 -5.52 -10.59 -16.11
CA ALA A 166 -4.21 -10.32 -15.53
C ALA A 166 -3.59 -11.60 -14.96
N HIS A 167 -2.33 -11.84 -15.30
CA HIS A 167 -1.50 -12.95 -14.86
C HIS A 167 -0.22 -12.41 -14.22
N PHE A 168 0.35 -13.14 -13.28
CA PHE A 168 1.47 -12.70 -12.46
C PHE A 168 2.55 -13.77 -12.43
N VAL A 169 3.76 -13.40 -12.84
CA VAL A 169 4.95 -14.26 -12.83
C VAL A 169 6.01 -13.58 -11.97
N SER A 170 6.38 -14.24 -10.88
CA SER A 170 7.29 -13.65 -9.89
C SER A 170 8.37 -14.56 -9.35
N ASN A 171 8.33 -15.84 -9.73
CA ASN A 171 9.31 -16.82 -9.30
C ASN A 171 10.28 -17.09 -10.45
N VAL A 172 11.57 -17.23 -10.12
CA VAL A 172 12.63 -17.60 -11.08
C VAL A 172 12.53 -19.07 -11.49
N ASP A 173 11.81 -19.89 -10.72
CA ASP A 173 11.48 -21.26 -11.11
C ASP A 173 10.71 -21.29 -12.44
N GLY A 174 11.30 -21.96 -13.43
CA GLY A 174 10.75 -22.08 -14.78
C GLY A 174 9.37 -22.73 -14.83
N ALA A 175 8.99 -23.52 -13.81
CA ALA A 175 7.64 -24.07 -13.71
C ALA A 175 6.57 -22.97 -13.62
N HIS A 176 6.84 -21.89 -12.89
CA HIS A 176 5.87 -20.82 -12.68
C HIS A 176 5.52 -20.11 -14.00
N VAL A 177 6.53 -19.68 -14.75
CA VAL A 177 6.31 -19.04 -16.05
C VAL A 177 5.72 -20.02 -17.07
N HIS A 178 6.11 -21.30 -17.03
CA HIS A 178 5.53 -22.33 -17.89
C HIS A 178 4.03 -22.47 -17.66
N ASP A 179 3.61 -22.68 -16.41
CA ASP A 179 2.21 -22.90 -16.05
C ASP A 179 1.33 -21.68 -16.37
N VAL A 180 1.87 -20.47 -16.17
CA VAL A 180 1.15 -19.22 -16.49
C VAL A 180 1.00 -19.02 -18.00
N LEU A 181 2.06 -19.30 -18.79
CA LEU A 181 2.06 -19.02 -20.23
C LEU A 181 1.42 -20.13 -21.06
N ALA A 182 1.43 -21.39 -20.58
CA ALA A 182 0.93 -22.55 -21.32
C ALA A 182 -0.49 -22.40 -21.93
N PRO A 183 -1.48 -21.80 -21.24
CA PRO A 183 -2.82 -21.63 -21.81
C PRO A 183 -2.99 -20.35 -22.66
N LEU A 184 -1.97 -19.49 -22.78
CA LEU A 184 -2.12 -18.15 -23.38
C LEU A 184 -1.79 -18.14 -24.88
N ASN A 185 -2.42 -17.23 -25.62
CA ASN A 185 -2.08 -16.98 -27.02
C ASN A 185 -1.06 -15.81 -27.11
N PRO A 186 0.18 -16.04 -27.58
CA PRO A 186 1.20 -15.00 -27.66
C PRO A 186 0.81 -13.84 -28.59
N GLU A 187 -0.03 -14.05 -29.59
CA GLU A 187 -0.45 -12.98 -30.52
C GLU A 187 -1.39 -11.95 -29.88
N THR A 188 -2.03 -12.31 -28.75
CA THR A 188 -3.02 -11.49 -28.02
C THR A 188 -2.64 -11.28 -26.55
N THR A 189 -1.39 -11.58 -26.17
CA THR A 189 -0.87 -11.40 -24.81
C THR A 189 0.09 -10.22 -24.75
N LEU A 190 -0.14 -9.30 -23.81
CA LEU A 190 0.78 -8.21 -23.47
C LEU A 190 1.65 -8.63 -22.29
N VAL A 191 2.95 -8.36 -22.35
CA VAL A 191 3.88 -8.58 -21.22
C VAL A 191 4.30 -7.23 -20.63
N ILE A 192 4.22 -7.10 -19.32
CA ILE A 192 4.69 -5.96 -18.54
C ILE A 192 5.84 -6.43 -17.66
N VAL A 193 7.04 -5.88 -17.88
CA VAL A 193 8.22 -6.15 -17.04
C VAL A 193 8.34 -5.06 -15.99
N ALA A 194 8.11 -5.41 -14.72
CA ALA A 194 8.06 -4.49 -13.60
C ALA A 194 9.28 -4.71 -12.68
N SER A 195 10.33 -3.89 -12.84
CA SER A 195 11.47 -3.87 -11.94
C SER A 195 11.94 -2.44 -11.69
N LYS A 196 12.10 -2.07 -10.41
CA LYS A 196 12.60 -0.74 -10.03
C LYS A 196 14.04 -0.52 -10.50
N THR A 197 14.89 -1.54 -10.39
CA THR A 197 16.30 -1.46 -10.77
C THR A 197 16.53 -1.93 -12.21
N PHE A 198 15.62 -2.76 -12.75
CA PHE A 198 15.77 -3.44 -14.03
C PHE A 198 16.99 -4.37 -14.09
N THR A 199 17.51 -4.75 -12.92
CA THR A 199 18.67 -5.65 -12.74
C THR A 199 18.38 -6.75 -11.73
N THR A 200 17.12 -6.92 -11.32
CA THR A 200 16.69 -7.98 -10.41
C THR A 200 16.85 -9.32 -11.13
N ILE A 201 17.51 -10.31 -10.53
CA ILE A 201 17.88 -11.55 -11.23
C ILE A 201 16.64 -12.36 -11.62
N GLU A 202 15.63 -12.38 -10.76
CA GLU A 202 14.40 -13.14 -10.96
C GLU A 202 13.45 -12.50 -11.96
N THR A 203 13.58 -11.19 -12.24
CA THR A 203 12.68 -10.42 -13.13
C THR A 203 13.34 -10.21 -14.49
#